data_AF-A0A523TNM0-F1
#
_entry.id   AF-A0A523TNM0-F1
#
_cell.length_a   1.000
_cell.length_b   1.000
_cell.length_c   1.000
_cell.angle_alpha   90.00
_cell.angle_beta   90.00
_cell.angle_gamma   90.00
#
_symmetry.space_group_name_H-M   'P 1'
#
loop_
_entity.id
_entity.type
_entity.pdbx_description
1 polymer ?
#
loop_
_entity_poly.entity_id
_entity_poly.type
_entity_poly.pdbx_seq_one_letter_code
_entity_poly.pdbx_strand_id
1 'polypeptide(L)'
;MPEDGGRKTEGDSKEYERYGFNYNVSESGDAPVKARKRIEVPEGAVSSKRAKVLDDLFLDRVTDNISHLGSVVSPLTDEEIEFSFDESDLVRRNETIALRSLMERHEDFDSGRLDELPHNGGFDYNIYTSGLLKKKARLAVVISAQVLSPLETHVVNGFSDEPLPPTKLHDLTAQCEHTKDVFYFLGVMSPTGVEPEVLQAIPAGHDHAMAVITPRGSTAWDIHVIKNEHAGLLLDIFDPESIDEKFERVRSSIENHPVMRRRNAYFPLKEAVKELKLSERMVLRVFERMAEKHDFLEFREIDGKPVLVNRQK
;
A
#
# COMPACT_ATOMS: atom_id res chain seq x y z
N MET A 1 37.30 40.09 16.10
CA MET A 1 36.46 38.94 16.47
C MET A 1 35.38 38.86 15.41
N PRO A 2 35.39 37.86 14.53
CA PRO A 2 34.56 37.86 13.35
C PRO A 2 33.17 37.29 13.63
N GLU A 3 32.25 37.72 12.77
CA GLU A 3 30.81 37.56 12.80
C GLU A 3 30.40 36.10 12.49
N ASP A 4 29.44 35.58 13.26
CA ASP A 4 28.91 34.22 13.09
C ASP A 4 27.66 34.27 12.19
N GLY A 5 27.82 33.75 10.97
CA GLY A 5 26.83 33.76 9.91
C GLY A 5 25.77 32.69 10.13
N GLY A 6 24.54 33.14 10.42
CA GLY A 6 23.37 32.29 10.51
C GLY A 6 23.07 31.56 9.20
N ARG A 7 23.18 30.22 9.23
CA ARG A 7 22.68 29.33 8.18
C ARG A 7 21.15 29.27 8.25
N LYS A 8 20.50 29.71 7.17
CA LYS A 8 19.10 29.39 6.87
C LYS A 8 19.01 27.90 6.52
N THR A 9 18.17 27.15 7.22
CA THR A 9 17.74 25.81 6.83
C THR A 9 16.64 25.93 5.79
N GLU A 10 16.99 25.74 4.53
CA GLU A 10 16.05 25.55 3.43
C GLU A 10 15.40 24.16 3.52
N GLY A 11 14.12 24.18 3.87
CA GLY A 11 13.03 23.41 3.26
C GLY A 11 13.25 21.95 2.86
N ASP A 12 12.70 21.07 3.70
CA ASP A 12 12.43 19.63 3.49
C ASP A 12 11.54 19.33 2.27
N SER A 13 12.07 19.56 1.07
CA SER A 13 11.44 19.17 -0.20
C SER A 13 12.23 18.08 -0.95
N LYS A 14 13.23 17.47 -0.30
CA LYS A 14 14.15 16.50 -0.92
C LYS A 14 13.98 15.04 -0.51
N GLU A 15 13.04 14.71 0.38
CA GLU A 15 12.97 13.33 0.88
C GLU A 15 12.28 12.34 -0.11
N TYR A 16 11.67 12.83 -1.18
CA TYR A 16 11.20 11.99 -2.30
C TYR A 16 12.32 11.63 -3.31
N GLU A 17 13.51 12.24 -3.21
CA GLU A 17 14.68 11.83 -4.01
C GLU A 17 15.41 10.60 -3.41
N ARG A 18 15.00 10.14 -2.21
CA ARG A 18 15.69 9.03 -1.51
C ARG A 18 15.33 7.64 -2.04
N TYR A 19 14.23 7.50 -2.77
CA TYR A 19 13.94 6.33 -3.61
C TYR A 19 14.59 6.45 -5.00
N GLY A 20 15.80 7.01 -5.04
CA GLY A 20 16.59 7.27 -6.23
C GLY A 20 16.97 5.99 -6.98
N PHE A 21 16.03 5.48 -7.77
CA PHE A 21 16.35 4.72 -8.98
C PHE A 21 16.93 5.69 -10.00
N ASN A 22 18.22 5.99 -9.88
CA ASN A 22 18.99 6.51 -11.00
C ASN A 22 19.10 5.39 -12.04
N TYR A 23 18.13 5.32 -12.95
CA TYR A 23 18.36 4.67 -14.23
C TYR A 23 19.41 5.50 -14.96
N ASN A 24 20.68 5.18 -14.76
CA ASN A 24 21.70 5.49 -15.75
C ASN A 24 21.31 4.71 -17.00
N VAL A 25 20.58 5.37 -17.89
CA VAL A 25 20.37 4.90 -19.26
C VAL A 25 21.76 4.80 -19.87
N SER A 26 22.31 3.60 -19.89
CA SER A 26 23.53 3.32 -20.65
C SER A 26 23.22 3.70 -22.10
N GLU A 27 24.02 4.59 -22.67
CA GLU A 27 24.00 4.90 -24.10
C GLU A 27 24.47 3.66 -24.88
N SER A 28 23.64 2.62 -24.96
CA SER A 28 23.78 1.59 -25.97
C SER A 28 23.33 2.22 -27.29
N GLY A 29 24.24 2.24 -28.25
CA GLY A 29 23.99 2.77 -29.59
C GLY A 29 22.97 1.91 -30.32
N ASP A 30 21.70 2.18 -30.08
CA ASP A 30 20.58 1.53 -30.74
C ASP A 30 19.85 2.48 -31.69
N ALA A 31 19.26 1.89 -32.72
CA ALA A 31 18.56 2.53 -33.81
C ALA A 31 17.62 3.66 -33.35
N PRO A 32 17.36 4.68 -34.21
CA PRO A 32 16.49 5.80 -33.85
C PRO A 32 15.14 5.29 -33.36
N VAL A 33 14.92 5.39 -32.05
CA VAL A 33 13.62 5.16 -31.43
C VAL A 33 12.66 6.12 -32.10
N LYS A 34 11.70 5.59 -32.87
CA LYS A 34 10.66 6.40 -33.49
C LYS A 34 10.06 7.26 -32.39
N ALA A 35 10.16 8.59 -32.52
CA ALA A 35 9.66 9.52 -31.54
C ALA A 35 8.18 9.21 -31.27
N ARG A 36 7.90 8.55 -30.13
CA ARG A 36 6.53 8.22 -29.73
C ARG A 36 5.83 9.54 -29.44
N LYS A 37 4.68 9.75 -30.08
CA LYS A 37 3.82 10.91 -29.82
C LYS A 37 3.55 10.96 -28.31
N ARG A 38 3.81 12.09 -27.65
CA ARG A 38 3.51 12.26 -26.23
C ARG A 38 2.01 12.04 -26.04
N ILE A 39 1.66 10.97 -25.34
CA ILE A 39 0.28 10.65 -24.99
C ILE A 39 -0.07 11.47 -23.75
N GLU A 40 -1.12 12.28 -23.85
CA GLU A 40 -1.69 12.96 -22.68
C GLU A 40 -2.50 11.93 -21.89
N VAL A 41 -2.17 11.78 -20.61
CA VAL A 41 -2.90 10.86 -19.71
C VAL A 41 -4.21 11.55 -19.31
N PRO A 42 -5.38 10.93 -19.59
CA PRO A 42 -6.68 11.49 -19.19
C PRO A 42 -6.77 11.73 -17.68
N GLU A 43 -7.61 12.69 -17.27
CA GLU A 43 -7.89 12.91 -15.85
C GLU A 43 -8.50 11.65 -15.23
N GLY A 44 -7.97 11.22 -14.08
CA GLY A 44 -8.38 10.00 -13.39
C GLY A 44 -7.70 8.72 -13.86
N ALA A 45 -7.08 8.72 -15.05
CA ALA A 45 -6.34 7.56 -15.54
C ALA A 45 -4.97 7.43 -14.86
N VAL A 46 -4.52 6.18 -14.69
CA VAL A 46 -3.22 5.83 -14.11
C VAL A 46 -2.27 5.45 -15.24
N SER A 47 -1.19 6.21 -15.40
CA SER A 47 -0.13 5.85 -16.37
C SER A 47 0.52 4.50 -16.01
N SER A 48 1.03 3.77 -17.01
CA SER A 48 1.72 2.49 -16.79
C SER A 48 2.90 2.63 -15.82
N LYS A 49 3.70 3.69 -15.95
CA LYS A 49 4.81 3.96 -15.04
C LYS A 49 4.34 4.15 -13.59
N ARG A 50 3.23 4.87 -13.38
CA ARG A 50 2.66 5.02 -12.03
C ARG A 50 2.12 3.70 -11.49
N ALA A 51 1.44 2.91 -12.33
CA ALA A 51 0.94 1.59 -11.95
C ALA A 51 2.08 0.66 -11.53
N LYS A 52 3.20 0.65 -12.28
CA LYS A 52 4.41 -0.11 -11.92
C LYS A 52 5.02 0.32 -10.59
N VAL A 53 5.15 1.63 -10.34
CA VAL A 53 5.64 2.14 -9.05
C VAL A 53 4.73 1.72 -7.89
N LEU A 54 3.41 1.71 -8.10
CA LEU A 54 2.45 1.27 -7.09
C LEU A 54 2.53 -0.25 -6.85
N ASP A 55 2.70 -1.03 -7.92
CA ASP A 55 2.91 -2.49 -7.87
C ASP A 55 4.10 -2.84 -6.96
N ASP A 56 5.27 -2.27 -7.26
CA ASP A 56 6.49 -2.49 -6.49
C ASP A 56 6.35 -2.00 -5.05
N LEU A 57 5.86 -0.77 -4.86
CA LEU A 57 5.73 -0.16 -3.54
C LEU A 57 4.79 -0.97 -2.63
N PHE A 58 3.67 -1.45 -3.15
CA PHE A 58 2.75 -2.27 -2.38
C PHE A 58 3.42 -3.57 -1.91
N LEU A 59 4.04 -4.32 -2.83
CA LEU A 59 4.65 -5.62 -2.51
C LEU A 59 5.82 -5.48 -1.54
N ASP A 60 6.67 -4.45 -1.72
CA ASP A 60 7.78 -4.16 -0.81
C ASP A 60 7.29 -3.83 0.60
N ARG A 61 6.23 -2.99 0.71
CA ARG A 61 5.67 -2.59 2.01
C ARG A 61 4.98 -3.75 2.73
N VAL A 62 4.25 -4.60 2.01
CA VAL A 62 3.65 -5.79 2.64
C VAL A 62 4.74 -6.76 3.10
N THR A 63 5.80 -6.93 2.32
CA THR A 63 6.95 -7.75 2.74
C THR A 63 7.59 -7.21 4.02
N ASP A 64 7.80 -5.88 4.09
CA ASP A 64 8.30 -5.20 5.29
C ASP A 64 7.39 -5.42 6.50
N ASN A 65 6.07 -5.27 6.34
CA ASN A 65 5.10 -5.52 7.41
C ASN A 65 5.15 -6.97 7.93
N ILE A 66 5.18 -7.95 7.03
CA ILE A 66 5.30 -9.38 7.41
C ILE A 66 6.59 -9.61 8.19
N SER A 67 7.70 -8.97 7.78
CA SER A 67 8.99 -9.14 8.46
C SER A 67 9.01 -8.66 9.91
N HIS A 68 8.10 -7.74 10.27
CA HIS A 68 7.96 -7.18 11.61
C HIS A 68 6.83 -7.82 12.43
N LEU A 69 6.06 -8.75 11.87
CA LEU A 69 4.87 -9.31 12.50
C LEU A 69 5.20 -10.24 13.68
N GLY A 70 6.20 -11.12 13.52
CA GLY A 70 6.74 -12.02 14.57
C GLY A 70 5.85 -13.21 14.96
N SER A 71 4.53 -13.06 14.95
CA SER A 71 3.58 -14.17 15.15
C SER A 71 2.27 -13.96 14.40
N VAL A 72 1.55 -15.04 14.14
CA VAL A 72 0.21 -15.00 13.53
C VAL A 72 -0.71 -16.00 14.22
N VAL A 73 -1.97 -15.64 14.45
CA VAL A 73 -2.97 -16.60 14.93
C VAL A 73 -3.59 -17.30 13.73
N SER A 74 -3.52 -18.64 13.71
CA SER A 74 -4.20 -19.48 12.70
C SER A 74 -5.69 -19.54 12.99
N PRO A 75 -6.57 -19.00 12.13
CA PRO A 75 -8.02 -19.01 12.37
C PRO A 75 -8.65 -20.41 12.42
N LEU A 76 -8.00 -21.40 11.80
CA LEU A 76 -8.51 -22.76 11.75
C LEU A 76 -8.26 -23.54 13.03
N THR A 77 -7.22 -23.18 13.78
CA THR A 77 -6.78 -23.90 14.99
C THR A 77 -6.82 -23.05 16.25
N ASP A 78 -6.98 -21.74 16.13
CA ASP A 78 -6.87 -20.75 17.21
C ASP A 78 -5.51 -20.81 17.93
N GLU A 79 -4.47 -21.28 17.21
CA GLU A 79 -3.10 -21.38 17.71
C GLU A 79 -2.30 -20.16 17.23
N GLU A 80 -1.57 -19.54 18.16
CA GLU A 80 -0.54 -18.55 17.82
C GLU A 80 0.70 -19.27 17.29
N ILE A 81 1.13 -18.89 16.10
CA ILE A 81 2.29 -19.43 15.40
C ILE A 81 3.36 -18.34 15.38
N GLU A 82 4.37 -18.48 16.22
CA GLU A 82 5.58 -17.67 16.16
C GLU A 82 6.40 -18.04 14.92
N PHE A 83 6.89 -17.04 14.21
CA PHE A 83 7.76 -17.23 13.05
C PHE A 83 8.83 -16.14 12.97
N SER A 84 9.93 -16.46 12.31
CA SER A 84 10.92 -15.45 11.90
C SER A 84 10.83 -15.32 10.39
N PHE A 85 10.96 -14.10 9.88
CA PHE A 85 10.93 -13.87 8.44
C PHE A 85 12.08 -14.59 7.74
N ASP A 86 11.76 -15.43 6.76
CA ASP A 86 12.72 -16.10 5.89
C ASP A 86 12.31 -15.90 4.43
N GLU A 87 13.20 -15.32 3.63
CA GLU A 87 12.93 -15.06 2.21
C GLU A 87 12.71 -16.35 1.40
N SER A 88 13.20 -17.50 1.88
CA SER A 88 12.96 -18.79 1.22
C SER A 88 11.51 -19.28 1.33
N ASP A 89 10.74 -18.77 2.30
CA ASP A 89 9.30 -19.03 2.45
C ASP A 89 8.44 -18.09 1.57
N LEU A 90 9.07 -17.13 0.89
CA LEU A 90 8.44 -16.17 0.00
C LEU A 90 8.45 -16.66 -1.46
N VAL A 91 7.29 -17.11 -1.95
CA VAL A 91 7.13 -17.58 -3.33
C VAL A 91 6.61 -16.45 -4.21
N ARG A 92 7.51 -15.77 -4.93
CA ARG A 92 7.17 -14.66 -5.84
C ARG A 92 6.56 -15.14 -7.15
N ARG A 93 5.63 -14.34 -7.69
CA ARG A 93 4.92 -14.54 -8.96
C ARG A 93 4.81 -13.20 -9.68
N ASN A 94 4.78 -13.23 -11.00
CA ASN A 94 4.44 -12.08 -11.83
C ASN A 94 3.94 -12.54 -13.21
N GLU A 95 3.33 -11.62 -13.95
CA GLU A 95 2.82 -11.85 -15.29
C GLU A 95 3.82 -11.47 -16.39
N THR A 96 5.13 -11.39 -16.11
CA THR A 96 6.14 -10.93 -17.10
C THR A 96 6.09 -11.69 -18.43
N ILE A 97 5.88 -13.01 -18.39
CA ILE A 97 5.77 -13.84 -19.62
C ILE A 97 4.49 -13.50 -20.39
N ALA A 98 3.37 -13.33 -19.68
CA ALA A 98 2.07 -12.99 -20.28
C ALA A 98 2.10 -11.57 -20.86
N LEU A 99 2.70 -10.63 -20.13
CA LEU A 99 2.90 -9.24 -20.54
C LEU A 99 3.80 -9.13 -21.77
N ARG A 100 4.93 -9.84 -21.79
CA ARG A 100 5.77 -9.95 -22.99
C ARG A 100 4.98 -10.45 -24.19
N SER A 101 4.25 -11.56 -24.02
CA SER A 101 3.44 -12.14 -25.09
C SER A 101 2.37 -11.14 -25.58
N LEU A 102 1.78 -10.36 -24.68
CA LEU A 102 0.82 -9.32 -24.97
C LEU A 102 1.45 -8.19 -25.80
N MET A 103 2.62 -7.68 -25.41
CA MET A 103 3.37 -6.68 -26.18
C MET A 103 3.76 -7.17 -27.58
N GLU A 104 4.20 -8.43 -27.69
CA GLU A 104 4.53 -9.06 -28.98
C GLU A 104 3.30 -9.14 -29.89
N ARG A 105 2.11 -9.47 -29.36
CA ARG A 105 0.85 -9.48 -30.13
C ARG A 105 0.44 -8.10 -30.66
N HIS A 106 0.80 -7.03 -29.96
CA HIS A 106 0.53 -5.65 -30.39
C HIS A 106 1.68 -5.05 -31.22
N GLU A 107 2.68 -5.84 -31.62
CA GLU A 107 3.87 -5.39 -32.36
C GLU A 107 4.61 -4.24 -31.66
N ASP A 108 4.58 -4.22 -30.32
CA ASP A 108 5.02 -3.10 -29.49
C ASP A 108 6.03 -3.53 -28.42
N PHE A 109 6.66 -4.69 -28.64
CA PHE A 109 7.68 -5.23 -27.76
C PHE A 109 8.95 -4.38 -27.80
N ASP A 110 9.32 -3.88 -26.62
CA ASP A 110 10.54 -3.14 -26.34
C ASP A 110 10.94 -3.48 -24.90
N SER A 111 12.18 -3.91 -24.67
CA SER A 111 12.59 -4.38 -23.33
C SER A 111 12.59 -3.28 -22.29
N GLY A 112 12.99 -2.06 -22.67
CA GLY A 112 12.94 -0.91 -21.75
C GLY A 112 11.51 -0.59 -21.34
N ARG A 113 10.57 -0.64 -22.29
CA ARG A 113 9.14 -0.49 -22.00
C ARG A 113 8.57 -1.62 -21.16
N LEU A 114 8.99 -2.87 -21.36
CA LEU A 114 8.54 -4.01 -20.55
C LEU A 114 8.81 -3.75 -19.06
N ASP A 115 9.94 -3.15 -18.74
CA ASP A 115 10.33 -2.81 -17.36
C ASP A 115 9.50 -1.64 -16.77
N GLU A 116 8.90 -0.80 -17.61
CA GLU A 116 8.05 0.34 -17.20
C GLU A 116 6.56 -0.02 -17.02
N LEU A 117 6.14 -1.18 -17.52
CA LEU A 117 4.76 -1.65 -17.42
C LEU A 117 4.52 -2.36 -16.07
N PRO A 118 3.32 -2.25 -15.47
CA PRO A 118 2.97 -3.04 -14.30
C PRO A 118 3.08 -4.54 -14.62
N HIS A 119 3.54 -5.34 -13.66
CA HIS A 119 3.79 -6.77 -13.88
C HIS A 119 2.72 -7.66 -13.24
N ASN A 120 1.71 -7.07 -12.60
CA ASN A 120 0.77 -7.77 -11.74
C ASN A 120 1.54 -8.69 -10.78
N GLY A 121 2.49 -8.08 -10.06
CA GLY A 121 3.33 -8.82 -9.14
C GLY A 121 2.53 -9.42 -8.00
N GLY A 122 3.06 -10.48 -7.41
CA GLY A 122 2.51 -11.06 -6.22
C GLY A 122 3.47 -12.02 -5.53
N PHE A 123 3.09 -12.44 -4.33
CA PHE A 123 3.79 -13.50 -3.62
C PHE A 123 2.86 -14.22 -2.65
N ASP A 124 3.27 -15.43 -2.29
CA ASP A 124 2.73 -16.16 -1.14
C ASP A 124 3.85 -16.33 -0.12
N TYR A 125 3.60 -15.93 1.13
CA TYR A 125 4.49 -16.16 2.26
C TYR A 125 3.94 -17.31 3.11
N ASN A 126 4.69 -18.39 3.20
CA ASN A 126 4.27 -19.64 3.81
C ASN A 126 4.66 -19.70 5.29
N ILE A 127 3.70 -19.89 6.18
CA ILE A 127 3.92 -19.99 7.63
C ILE A 127 3.61 -21.41 8.10
N TYR A 128 4.62 -22.04 8.70
CA TYR A 128 4.57 -23.43 9.14
C TYR A 128 4.44 -23.55 10.66
N THR A 129 3.67 -24.53 11.13
CA THR A 129 3.64 -24.89 12.56
C THR A 129 4.75 -25.88 12.88
N SER A 130 5.36 -25.74 14.05
CA SER A 130 6.31 -26.71 14.57
C SER A 130 5.58 -27.98 15.02
N GLY A 131 5.92 -29.13 14.43
CA GLY A 131 5.38 -30.41 14.86
C GLY A 131 5.98 -30.87 16.19
N LEU A 132 5.14 -31.19 17.19
CA LEU A 132 5.58 -31.91 18.39
C LEU A 132 6.13 -33.30 18.01
N LEU A 133 7.28 -33.68 18.60
CA LEU A 133 7.90 -35.01 18.50
C LEU A 133 8.35 -35.44 17.08
N LYS A 134 9.25 -34.69 16.43
CA LYS A 134 9.84 -35.03 15.12
C LYS A 134 8.85 -35.12 13.95
N LYS A 135 7.62 -34.62 14.11
CA LYS A 135 6.70 -34.45 12.98
C LYS A 135 7.24 -33.37 12.05
N LYS A 136 7.08 -33.57 10.74
CA LYS A 136 7.44 -32.57 9.73
C LYS A 136 6.62 -31.30 9.99
N ALA A 137 7.26 -30.14 9.79
CA ALA A 137 6.57 -28.85 9.82
C ALA A 137 5.39 -28.89 8.84
N ARG A 138 4.26 -28.33 9.25
CA ARG A 138 3.02 -28.32 8.47
C ARG A 138 2.68 -26.89 8.09
N LEU A 139 2.42 -26.63 6.82
CA LEU A 139 1.86 -25.35 6.38
C LEU A 139 0.51 -25.12 7.07
N ALA A 140 0.32 -23.97 7.70
CA ALA A 140 -0.92 -23.64 8.39
C ALA A 140 -1.50 -22.30 7.93
N VAL A 141 -0.65 -21.32 7.63
CA VAL A 141 -1.09 -20.00 7.18
C VAL A 141 -0.31 -19.61 5.93
N VAL A 142 -1.00 -19.02 4.96
CA VAL A 142 -0.40 -18.36 3.81
C VAL A 142 -0.82 -16.90 3.80
N ILE A 143 0.13 -15.99 3.69
CA ILE A 143 -0.13 -14.57 3.42
C ILE A 143 0.14 -14.33 1.94
N SER A 144 -0.91 -14.09 1.15
CA SER A 144 -0.81 -13.81 -0.30
C SER A 144 -1.05 -12.34 -0.57
N ALA A 145 -0.10 -11.69 -1.24
CA ALA A 145 -0.24 -10.31 -1.71
C ALA A 145 -0.20 -10.30 -3.24
N GLN A 146 -1.17 -9.68 -3.88
CA GLN A 146 -1.27 -9.65 -5.35
C GLN A 146 -1.70 -8.27 -5.86
N VAL A 147 -1.12 -7.88 -6.99
CA VAL A 147 -1.44 -6.65 -7.69
C VAL A 147 -2.19 -6.99 -8.97
N LEU A 148 -3.37 -6.38 -9.16
CA LEU A 148 -4.21 -6.60 -10.33
C LEU A 148 -4.43 -5.28 -11.09
N SER A 149 -3.79 -5.19 -12.25
CA SER A 149 -3.87 -4.08 -13.20
C SER A 149 -4.39 -4.56 -14.56
N PRO A 150 -5.12 -3.72 -15.32
CA PRO A 150 -5.55 -4.02 -16.68
C PRO A 150 -4.37 -3.93 -17.67
N LEU A 151 -3.55 -4.99 -17.73
CA LEU A 151 -2.28 -5.02 -18.47
C LEU A 151 -2.43 -4.68 -19.96
N GLU A 152 -3.49 -5.16 -20.61
CA GLU A 152 -3.74 -4.90 -22.04
C GLU A 152 -3.94 -3.40 -22.31
N THR A 153 -4.74 -2.73 -21.50
CA THR A 153 -4.97 -1.29 -21.62
C THR A 153 -3.66 -0.51 -21.38
N HIS A 154 -2.84 -0.92 -20.42
CA HIS A 154 -1.51 -0.34 -20.21
C HIS A 154 -0.54 -0.58 -21.39
N VAL A 155 -0.61 -1.73 -22.05
CA VAL A 155 0.19 -2.04 -23.25
C VAL A 155 -0.31 -1.26 -24.47
N VAL A 156 -1.62 -1.08 -24.65
CA VAL A 156 -2.13 -0.40 -25.84
C VAL A 156 -2.08 1.13 -25.69
N ASN A 157 -2.48 1.65 -24.53
CA ASN A 157 -2.68 3.09 -24.32
C ASN A 157 -1.55 3.76 -23.51
N GLY A 158 -0.76 2.99 -22.76
CA GLY A 158 0.22 3.54 -21.81
C GLY A 158 -0.39 4.08 -20.51
N PHE A 159 -1.70 3.91 -20.33
CA PHE A 159 -2.46 4.26 -19.13
C PHE A 159 -3.72 3.39 -19.05
N SER A 160 -4.39 3.39 -17.90
CA SER A 160 -5.72 2.83 -17.75
C SER A 160 -6.52 3.56 -16.68
N ASP A 161 -7.82 3.71 -16.91
CA ASP A 161 -8.85 4.12 -15.96
C ASP A 161 -9.84 2.98 -15.66
N GLU A 162 -9.58 1.78 -16.17
CA GLU A 162 -10.45 0.62 -15.98
C GLU A 162 -10.34 0.10 -14.55
N PRO A 163 -11.43 0.14 -13.75
CA PRO A 163 -11.43 -0.39 -12.40
C PRO A 163 -11.40 -1.93 -12.41
N LEU A 164 -10.89 -2.53 -11.34
CA LEU A 164 -10.92 -3.98 -11.17
C LEU A 164 -12.37 -4.49 -11.01
N PRO A 165 -12.83 -5.43 -11.86
CA PRO A 165 -14.18 -5.98 -11.75
C PRO A 165 -14.26 -7.13 -10.72
N PRO A 166 -15.44 -7.43 -10.16
CA PRO A 166 -15.64 -8.51 -9.18
C PRO A 166 -15.17 -9.90 -9.64
N THR A 167 -15.29 -10.19 -10.94
CA THR A 167 -14.88 -11.48 -11.50
C THR A 167 -13.42 -11.80 -11.22
N LYS A 168 -12.53 -10.79 -11.21
CA LYS A 168 -11.11 -10.99 -10.94
C LYS A 168 -10.83 -11.41 -9.50
N LEU A 169 -11.61 -10.91 -8.52
CA LEU A 169 -11.48 -11.37 -7.14
C LEU A 169 -11.96 -12.80 -6.97
N HIS A 170 -13.05 -13.17 -7.64
CA HIS A 170 -13.54 -14.54 -7.63
C HIS A 170 -12.52 -15.51 -8.23
N ASP A 171 -11.93 -15.16 -9.39
CA ASP A 171 -10.88 -15.96 -10.02
C ASP A 171 -9.69 -16.16 -9.07
N LEU A 172 -9.26 -15.11 -8.38
CA LEU A 172 -8.17 -15.15 -7.40
C LEU A 172 -8.49 -16.04 -6.20
N THR A 173 -9.69 -15.93 -5.64
CA THR A 173 -10.12 -16.83 -4.56
C THR A 173 -10.24 -18.27 -5.00
N ALA A 174 -10.67 -18.52 -6.24
CA ALA A 174 -10.76 -19.87 -6.80
C ALA A 174 -9.37 -20.47 -7.10
N GLN A 175 -8.37 -19.63 -7.37
CA GLN A 175 -6.97 -20.03 -7.57
C GLN A 175 -6.23 -20.30 -6.27
N CYS A 176 -6.71 -19.77 -5.13
CA CYS A 176 -6.20 -20.17 -3.83
C CYS A 176 -6.49 -21.66 -3.68
N GLU A 177 -5.48 -22.50 -3.90
CA GLU A 177 -5.62 -23.93 -3.71
C GLU A 177 -6.10 -24.13 -2.29
N HIS A 178 -7.36 -24.57 -2.13
CA HIS A 178 -7.95 -24.89 -0.84
C HIS A 178 -7.22 -26.11 -0.25
N THR A 179 -5.98 -25.86 0.15
CA THR A 179 -5.10 -26.83 0.77
C THR A 179 -5.70 -27.10 2.11
N LYS A 180 -6.02 -28.38 2.32
CA LYS A 180 -6.73 -28.79 3.51
C LYS A 180 -5.99 -28.35 4.78
N ASP A 181 -6.74 -27.70 5.67
CA ASP A 181 -6.30 -27.12 6.94
C ASP A 181 -5.18 -26.06 6.80
N VAL A 182 -5.26 -25.22 5.76
CA VAL A 182 -4.45 -23.99 5.59
C VAL A 182 -5.39 -22.79 5.51
N PHE A 183 -5.07 -21.72 6.23
CA PHE A 183 -5.79 -20.45 6.16
C PHE A 183 -5.05 -19.43 5.30
N TYR A 184 -5.77 -18.67 4.48
CA TYR A 184 -5.22 -17.66 3.59
C TYR A 184 -5.59 -16.24 4.03
N PHE A 185 -4.59 -15.40 4.30
CA PHE A 185 -4.75 -13.96 4.34
C PHE A 185 -4.44 -13.40 2.95
N LEU A 186 -5.43 -12.82 2.29
CA LEU A 186 -5.33 -12.34 0.92
C LEU A 186 -5.33 -10.81 0.89
N GLY A 187 -4.34 -10.20 0.27
CA GLY A 187 -4.27 -8.77 0.00
C GLY A 187 -4.25 -8.51 -1.49
N VAL A 188 -5.29 -7.86 -2.01
CA VAL A 188 -5.39 -7.53 -3.43
C VAL A 188 -5.34 -6.03 -3.62
N MET A 189 -4.30 -5.54 -4.28
CA MET A 189 -4.16 -4.13 -4.63
C MET A 189 -4.51 -3.91 -6.10
N SER A 190 -5.30 -2.86 -6.39
CA SER A 190 -5.49 -2.42 -7.78
C SER A 190 -5.02 -0.97 -7.97
N PRO A 191 -4.03 -0.72 -8.85
CA PRO A 191 -3.53 0.62 -9.10
C PRO A 191 -4.60 1.56 -9.69
N THR A 192 -5.55 1.03 -10.46
CA THR A 192 -6.62 1.77 -11.15
C THR A 192 -7.92 1.85 -10.33
N GLY A 193 -7.92 1.34 -9.10
CA GLY A 193 -9.11 1.27 -8.26
C GLY A 193 -9.98 0.05 -8.55
N VAL A 194 -11.14 -0.02 -7.92
CA VAL A 194 -12.05 -1.18 -8.03
C VAL A 194 -13.47 -0.73 -8.29
N GLU A 195 -14.26 -1.60 -8.93
CA GLU A 195 -15.69 -1.36 -9.11
C GLU A 195 -16.40 -1.30 -7.74
N PRO A 196 -17.44 -0.48 -7.55
CA PRO A 196 -18.18 -0.41 -6.29
C PRO A 196 -18.70 -1.77 -5.80
N GLU A 197 -19.06 -2.67 -6.72
CA GLU A 197 -19.53 -4.03 -6.49
C GLU A 197 -18.46 -4.88 -5.77
N VAL A 198 -17.17 -4.66 -6.07
CA VAL A 198 -16.05 -5.33 -5.38
C VAL A 198 -16.10 -5.04 -3.88
N LEU A 199 -16.36 -3.79 -3.50
CA LEU A 199 -16.40 -3.36 -2.10
C LEU A 199 -17.61 -3.91 -1.34
N GLN A 200 -18.68 -4.23 -2.05
CA GLN A 200 -19.90 -4.80 -1.47
C GLN A 200 -19.82 -6.32 -1.28
N ALA A 201 -18.96 -6.98 -2.06
CA ALA A 201 -18.88 -8.43 -2.15
C ALA A 201 -17.43 -8.94 -2.02
N ILE A 202 -16.63 -8.34 -1.13
CA ILE A 202 -15.29 -8.83 -0.81
C ILE A 202 -15.39 -10.31 -0.39
N PRO A 203 -14.70 -11.24 -1.07
CA PRO A 203 -14.75 -12.64 -0.70
C PRO A 203 -14.23 -12.89 0.72
N ALA A 204 -14.97 -13.68 1.50
CA ALA A 204 -14.52 -14.23 2.76
C ALA A 204 -15.11 -15.63 2.93
N GLY A 205 -14.35 -16.52 3.56
CA GLY A 205 -14.73 -17.91 3.77
C GLY A 205 -14.16 -18.46 5.06
N HIS A 206 -14.40 -19.76 5.28
CA HIS A 206 -13.89 -20.47 6.45
C HIS A 206 -12.35 -20.56 6.46
N ASP A 207 -11.73 -20.57 5.30
CA ASP A 207 -10.29 -20.78 5.10
C ASP A 207 -9.57 -19.58 4.50
N HIS A 208 -10.24 -18.42 4.40
CA HIS A 208 -9.60 -17.21 3.91
C HIS A 208 -10.28 -15.93 4.39
N ALA A 209 -9.49 -14.88 4.51
CA ALA A 209 -9.95 -13.50 4.69
C ALA A 209 -9.22 -12.58 3.70
N MET A 210 -9.92 -11.57 3.17
CA MET A 210 -9.39 -10.70 2.12
C MET A 210 -9.42 -9.21 2.51
N ALA A 211 -8.36 -8.50 2.13
CA ALA A 211 -8.29 -7.06 2.05
C ALA A 211 -8.20 -6.61 0.58
N VAL A 212 -8.97 -5.58 0.23
CA VAL A 212 -8.88 -4.89 -1.07
C VAL A 212 -8.28 -3.52 -0.85
N ILE A 213 -7.19 -3.22 -1.56
CA ILE A 213 -6.36 -2.04 -1.38
C ILE A 213 -6.41 -1.19 -2.64
N THR A 214 -6.65 0.12 -2.48
CA THR A 214 -6.63 1.07 -3.59
C THR A 214 -5.81 2.32 -3.24
N PRO A 215 -5.03 2.89 -4.17
CA PRO A 215 -4.31 4.12 -3.92
C PRO A 215 -5.27 5.32 -3.91
N ARG A 216 -5.13 6.20 -2.91
CA ARG A 216 -5.88 7.46 -2.78
C ARG A 216 -5.05 8.69 -3.14
N GLY A 217 -3.74 8.54 -3.31
CA GLY A 217 -2.83 9.65 -3.59
C GLY A 217 -1.39 9.19 -3.82
N SER A 218 -0.43 9.99 -3.38
CA SER A 218 0.99 9.65 -3.47
C SER A 218 1.33 8.44 -2.60
N THR A 219 1.04 8.55 -1.29
CA THR A 219 1.35 7.55 -0.25
C THR A 219 0.11 7.12 0.55
N ALA A 220 -1.05 7.73 0.28
CA ALA A 220 -2.31 7.40 0.95
C ALA A 220 -2.99 6.21 0.26
N TRP A 221 -3.53 5.29 1.06
CA TRP A 221 -4.25 4.12 0.57
C TRP A 221 -5.60 4.00 1.27
N ASP A 222 -6.59 3.49 0.55
CA ASP A 222 -7.85 3.03 1.11
C ASP A 222 -7.81 1.50 1.19
N ILE A 223 -8.10 0.96 2.37
CA ILE A 223 -8.08 -0.48 2.66
C ILE A 223 -9.49 -0.90 3.06
N HIS A 224 -10.01 -1.88 2.34
CA HIS A 224 -11.36 -2.40 2.53
C HIS A 224 -11.29 -3.85 3.00
N VAL A 225 -11.88 -4.12 4.15
CA VAL A 225 -11.95 -5.45 4.76
C VAL A 225 -13.37 -5.71 5.24
N ILE A 226 -13.80 -6.98 5.24
CA ILE A 226 -15.01 -7.38 5.96
C ILE A 226 -14.75 -7.26 7.47
N LYS A 227 -15.71 -6.68 8.20
CA LYS A 227 -15.63 -6.58 9.66
C LYS A 227 -15.85 -7.96 10.29
N ASN A 228 -14.77 -8.64 10.62
CA ASN A 228 -14.72 -9.92 11.34
C ASN A 228 -13.53 -9.93 12.32
N GLU A 229 -13.29 -11.04 13.03
CA GLU A 229 -12.13 -11.15 13.95
C GLU A 229 -10.76 -10.99 13.28
N HIS A 230 -10.65 -11.17 11.95
CA HIS A 230 -9.40 -11.08 11.21
C HIS A 230 -9.08 -9.69 10.67
N ALA A 231 -10.05 -8.76 10.72
CA ALA A 231 -9.92 -7.43 10.13
C ALA A 231 -8.70 -6.65 10.66
N GLY A 232 -8.38 -6.79 11.96
CA GLY A 232 -7.21 -6.13 12.56
C GLY A 232 -5.91 -6.61 11.94
N LEU A 233 -5.72 -7.93 11.87
CA LEU A 233 -4.53 -8.54 11.30
C LEU A 233 -4.37 -8.25 9.80
N LEU A 234 -5.48 -8.24 9.04
CA LEU A 234 -5.46 -7.83 7.63
C LEU A 234 -4.96 -6.39 7.46
N LEU A 235 -5.37 -5.47 8.33
CA LEU A 235 -4.89 -4.09 8.32
C LEU A 235 -3.42 -4.00 8.70
N ASP A 236 -2.95 -4.80 9.67
CA ASP A 236 -1.54 -4.79 10.07
C ASP A 236 -0.63 -5.34 8.97
N ILE A 237 -1.07 -6.36 8.24
CA ILE A 237 -0.29 -6.98 7.15
C ILE A 237 -0.34 -6.10 5.89
N PHE A 238 -1.54 -5.72 5.45
CA PHE A 238 -1.78 -5.17 4.11
C PHE A 238 -1.93 -3.66 4.06
N ASP A 239 -1.55 -2.93 5.11
CA ASP A 239 -1.46 -1.47 5.06
C ASP A 239 -0.08 -1.03 4.56
N PRO A 240 0.06 -0.61 3.29
CA PRO A 240 1.34 -0.23 2.74
C PRO A 240 1.83 1.15 3.23
N GLU A 241 0.99 1.89 3.96
CA GLU A 241 1.35 3.21 4.47
C GLU A 241 2.10 3.08 5.80
N SER A 242 3.35 3.54 5.82
CA SER A 242 4.16 3.55 7.04
C SER A 242 3.58 4.49 8.11
N ILE A 243 4.01 4.30 9.36
CA ILE A 243 3.59 5.16 10.47
C ILE A 243 3.99 6.62 10.22
N ASP A 244 5.18 6.86 9.66
CA ASP A 244 5.64 8.22 9.39
C ASP A 244 4.89 8.87 8.22
N GLU A 245 4.50 8.11 7.17
CA GLU A 245 3.62 8.62 6.11
C GLU A 245 2.22 8.97 6.65
N LYS A 246 1.67 8.14 7.54
CA LYS A 246 0.40 8.44 8.23
C LYS A 246 0.52 9.70 9.09
N PHE A 247 1.61 9.83 9.83
CA PHE A 247 1.91 11.02 10.63
C PHE A 247 1.98 12.27 9.75
N GLU A 248 2.73 12.18 8.65
CA GLU A 248 2.91 13.29 7.71
C GLU A 248 1.59 13.69 7.05
N ARG A 249 0.74 12.72 6.68
CA ARG A 249 -0.59 12.99 6.14
C ARG A 249 -1.50 13.71 7.14
N VAL A 250 -1.52 13.27 8.40
CA VAL A 250 -2.30 13.92 9.46
C VAL A 250 -1.76 15.34 9.72
N ARG A 251 -0.44 15.50 9.79
CA ARG A 251 0.23 16.81 9.94
C ARG A 251 -0.14 17.76 8.80
N SER A 252 0.05 17.31 7.57
CA SER A 252 -0.28 18.06 6.36
C SER A 252 -1.76 18.41 6.29
N SER A 253 -2.67 17.52 6.69
CA SER A 253 -4.11 17.83 6.78
C SER A 253 -4.36 18.95 7.78
N ILE A 254 -3.81 18.86 9.00
CA ILE A 254 -3.98 19.88 10.04
C ILE A 254 -3.44 21.25 9.61
N GLU A 255 -2.22 21.30 9.07
CA GLU A 255 -1.57 22.55 8.66
C GLU A 255 -2.31 23.24 7.52
N ASN A 256 -2.89 22.45 6.61
CA ASN A 256 -3.65 22.98 5.48
C ASN A 256 -5.13 23.20 5.82
N HIS A 257 -5.64 22.69 6.95
CA HIS A 257 -7.05 22.74 7.30
C HIS A 257 -7.50 24.20 7.54
N PRO A 258 -8.56 24.70 6.84
CA PRO A 258 -8.97 26.10 6.93
C PRO A 258 -9.32 26.56 8.35
N VAL A 259 -9.90 25.68 9.18
CA VAL A 259 -10.23 26.00 10.57
C VAL A 259 -8.97 26.22 11.40
N MET A 260 -7.94 25.41 11.19
CA MET A 260 -6.70 25.46 11.97
C MET A 260 -5.85 26.69 11.67
N ARG A 261 -6.15 27.47 10.62
CA ARG A 261 -5.51 28.77 10.36
C ARG A 261 -5.95 29.88 11.31
N ARG A 262 -7.02 29.68 12.08
CA ARG A 262 -7.53 30.68 13.04
C ARG A 262 -6.93 30.46 14.41
N ARG A 263 -6.65 31.56 15.10
CA ARG A 263 -6.23 31.54 16.51
C ARG A 263 -7.31 30.88 17.39
N ASN A 264 -6.87 30.03 18.32
CA ASN A 264 -7.72 29.23 19.22
C ASN A 264 -8.69 28.28 18.49
N ALA A 265 -8.47 28.00 17.21
CA ALA A 265 -9.17 26.95 16.52
C ALA A 265 -8.82 25.59 17.12
N TYR A 266 -9.74 24.64 17.01
CA TYR A 266 -9.51 23.27 17.41
C TYR A 266 -10.00 22.32 16.32
N PHE A 267 -9.30 21.19 16.20
CA PHE A 267 -9.67 20.11 15.30
C PHE A 267 -10.03 18.86 16.12
N PRO A 268 -11.32 18.47 16.16
CA PRO A 268 -11.76 17.31 16.93
C PRO A 268 -11.14 16.01 16.43
N LEU A 269 -10.70 15.15 17.35
CA LEU A 269 -10.14 13.83 17.02
C LEU A 269 -11.09 13.01 16.14
N LYS A 270 -12.39 13.01 16.46
CA LYS A 270 -13.41 12.27 15.68
C LYS A 270 -13.55 12.79 14.25
N GLU A 271 -13.36 14.09 14.03
CA GLU A 271 -13.41 14.68 12.70
C GLU A 271 -12.17 14.28 11.91
N ALA A 272 -10.98 14.37 12.51
CA ALA A 272 -9.73 13.92 11.91
C ALA A 272 -9.75 12.41 11.57
N VAL A 273 -10.26 11.56 12.47
CA VAL A 273 -10.46 10.12 12.22
C VAL A 273 -11.33 9.88 10.99
N LYS A 274 -12.46 10.61 10.91
CA LYS A 274 -13.40 10.49 9.79
C LYS A 274 -12.81 10.99 8.48
N GLU A 275 -12.16 12.14 8.49
CA GLU A 275 -11.58 12.78 7.30
C GLU A 275 -10.39 11.99 6.75
N LEU A 276 -9.51 11.53 7.64
CA LEU A 276 -8.27 10.86 7.25
C LEU A 276 -8.46 9.36 7.01
N LYS A 277 -9.58 8.79 7.47
CA LYS A 277 -9.89 7.36 7.49
C LYS A 277 -8.82 6.54 8.23
N LEU A 278 -8.35 7.07 9.36
CA LEU A 278 -7.35 6.43 10.22
C LEU A 278 -7.98 5.96 11.53
N SER A 279 -7.36 4.98 12.20
CA SER A 279 -7.82 4.55 13.52
C SER A 279 -7.67 5.69 14.55
N GLU A 280 -8.59 5.76 15.51
CA GLU A 280 -8.56 6.77 16.57
C GLU A 280 -7.23 6.77 17.33
N ARG A 281 -6.70 5.58 17.64
CA ARG A 281 -5.39 5.41 18.28
C ARG A 281 -4.25 5.99 17.45
N MET A 282 -4.27 5.84 16.12
CA MET A 282 -3.25 6.40 15.25
C MET A 282 -3.32 7.93 15.24
N VAL A 283 -4.51 8.50 15.01
CA VAL A 283 -4.67 9.96 14.99
C VAL A 283 -4.32 10.58 16.34
N LEU A 284 -4.69 9.94 17.45
CA LEU A 284 -4.33 10.36 18.79
C LEU A 284 -2.81 10.44 18.98
N ARG A 285 -2.07 9.38 18.63
CA ARG A 285 -0.60 9.37 18.71
C ARG A 285 0.04 10.47 17.87
N VAL A 286 -0.54 10.76 16.70
CA VAL A 286 -0.07 11.86 15.86
C VAL A 286 -0.36 13.21 16.52
N PHE A 287 -1.55 13.42 17.08
CA PHE A 287 -1.89 14.65 17.80
C PHE A 287 -0.93 14.89 18.98
N GLU A 288 -0.65 13.86 19.77
CA GLU A 288 0.30 13.91 20.88
C GLU A 288 1.71 14.30 20.38
N ARG A 289 2.25 13.59 19.39
CA ARG A 289 3.57 13.87 18.82
C ARG A 289 3.66 15.24 18.14
N MET A 290 2.57 15.75 17.55
CA MET A 290 2.51 17.11 17.00
C MET A 290 2.51 18.17 18.11
N ALA A 291 1.76 17.98 19.19
CA ALA A 291 1.76 18.89 20.34
C ALA A 291 3.12 18.92 21.06
N GLU A 292 3.84 17.79 21.09
CA GLU A 292 5.22 17.73 21.61
C GLU A 292 6.23 18.49 20.74
N LYS A 293 6.07 18.46 19.40
CA LYS A 293 7.00 19.08 18.46
C LYS A 293 6.74 20.56 18.19
N HIS A 294 5.53 21.04 18.41
CA HIS A 294 5.12 22.39 18.03
C HIS A 294 4.47 23.13 19.21
N ASP A 295 5.16 24.12 19.76
CA ASP A 295 4.71 24.91 20.92
C ASP A 295 3.36 25.64 20.72
N PHE A 296 2.94 25.83 19.47
CA PHE A 296 1.68 26.46 19.12
C PHE A 296 0.52 25.46 19.00
N LEU A 297 0.77 24.15 19.15
CA LEU A 297 -0.27 23.13 19.19
C LEU A 297 -0.41 22.59 20.60
N GLU A 298 -1.65 22.38 21.04
CA GLU A 298 -1.93 21.75 22.31
C GLU A 298 -2.99 20.67 22.12
N PHE A 299 -2.71 19.46 22.60
CA PHE A 299 -3.72 18.42 22.71
C PHE A 299 -4.41 18.51 24.07
N ARG A 300 -5.75 18.66 24.08
CA ARG A 300 -6.55 18.73 25.31
C ARG A 300 -7.99 18.26 25.09
N GLU A 301 -8.75 18.19 26.16
CA GLU A 301 -10.17 17.85 26.13
C GLU A 301 -11.05 19.11 26.20
N ILE A 302 -12.08 19.19 25.35
CA ILE A 302 -13.12 20.23 25.38
C ILE A 302 -14.49 19.52 25.36
N ASP A 303 -15.31 19.75 26.38
CA ASP A 303 -16.65 19.13 26.53
C ASP A 303 -16.64 17.60 26.40
N GLY A 304 -15.68 16.92 27.04
CA GLY A 304 -15.58 15.46 26.97
C GLY A 304 -14.95 14.92 25.68
N LYS A 305 -14.44 15.80 24.81
CA LYS A 305 -13.95 15.43 23.48
C LYS A 305 -12.47 15.79 23.32
N PRO A 306 -11.60 14.84 22.93
CA PRO A 306 -10.22 15.13 22.61
C PRO A 306 -10.12 15.98 21.33
N VAL A 307 -9.33 17.06 21.41
CA VAL A 307 -9.11 18.00 20.31
C VAL A 307 -7.66 18.46 20.24
N LEU A 308 -7.18 18.79 19.04
CA LEU A 308 -5.92 19.51 18.85
C LEU A 308 -6.20 21.00 18.66
N VAL A 309 -5.62 21.87 19.48
CA VAL A 309 -5.88 23.31 19.52
C VAL A 309 -4.70 24.10 18.96
N ASN A 310 -4.95 25.05 18.05
CA ASN A 310 -3.96 26.02 17.60
C ASN A 310 -3.92 27.26 18.51
N ARG A 311 -2.78 27.50 19.14
CA ARG A 311 -2.46 28.61 20.05
C ARG A 311 -1.64 29.73 19.39
N GLN A 312 -1.44 29.72 18.06
CA GLN A 312 -0.73 30.79 17.35
C GLN A 312 -1.29 32.17 17.71
N LYS A 313 -0.39 33.10 18.06
CA LYS A 313 -0.73 34.43 18.57
C LYS A 313 -1.24 35.36 17.47
#